data_AF-A0AAV6BLD9-F1
#
_entry.id   AF-A0AAV6BLD9-F1
#
_cell.length_a   1.000
_cell.length_b   1.000
_cell.length_c   1.000
_cell.angle_alpha   90.00
_cell.angle_beta   90.00
_cell.angle_gamma   90.00
#
_symmetry.space_group_name_H-M   'P 1'
#
loop_
_entity.id
_entity.type
_entity.pdbx_description
1 polymer ?
#
loop_
_entity_poly.entity_id
_entity_poly.type
_entity_poly.pdbx_seq_one_letter_code
_entity_poly.pdbx_strand_id
1 'polypeptide(L)'
;NAALARATNALSSGRALDVFARMIERQGGDPRVVDDYDLMPVAPDREPLMAWADGVVTRVLAGSIGRATHALGAGRTTVDEPVDHAVGLRMLVARGDRVRQGQPLLELHHRGGHGLDAARALCREAIHIDPAGQPMPAGDRILGEVR
;
A
#
# COMPACT_ATOMS: atom_id res chain seq x y z
N ASN A 1 -11.35 -8.09 -24.32
CA ASN A 1 -11.97 -9.34 -24.84
C ASN A 1 -13.16 -9.72 -23.95
N ALA A 2 -13.91 -10.79 -24.26
CA ALA A 2 -15.10 -11.18 -23.49
C ALA A 2 -14.80 -11.47 -22.00
N ALA A 3 -13.62 -12.01 -21.68
CA ALA A 3 -13.21 -12.25 -20.30
C ALA A 3 -13.05 -10.93 -19.51
N LEU A 4 -12.38 -9.94 -20.11
CA LEU A 4 -12.25 -8.61 -19.50
C LEU A 4 -13.62 -7.97 -19.26
N ALA A 5 -14.53 -8.03 -20.24
CA ALA A 5 -15.88 -7.47 -20.07
C ALA A 5 -16.66 -8.12 -18.92
N ARG A 6 -16.55 -9.46 -18.77
CA ARG A 6 -17.16 -10.19 -17.65
C ARG A 6 -16.57 -9.78 -16.30
N ALA A 7 -15.24 -9.65 -16.21
CA ALA A 7 -14.57 -9.21 -14.99
C ALA A 7 -14.97 -7.77 -14.62
N THR A 8 -14.95 -6.84 -15.58
CA THR A 8 -15.36 -5.46 -15.36
C THR A 8 -16.81 -5.36 -14.91
N ASN A 9 -17.73 -6.11 -15.52
CA ASN A 9 -19.13 -6.11 -15.10
C ASN A 9 -19.32 -6.69 -13.69
N ALA A 10 -18.55 -7.71 -13.30
CA ALA A 10 -18.60 -8.25 -11.93
C ALA A 10 -18.14 -7.22 -10.88
N LEU A 11 -17.13 -6.40 -11.22
CA LEU A 11 -16.68 -5.29 -10.37
C LEU A 11 -17.74 -4.19 -10.29
N SER A 12 -18.24 -3.70 -11.43
CA SER A 12 -19.15 -2.55 -11.45
C SER A 12 -20.56 -2.85 -10.95
N SER A 13 -21.00 -4.11 -10.98
CA SER A 13 -22.31 -4.52 -10.48
C SER A 13 -22.33 -4.90 -9.00
N GLY A 14 -21.20 -4.86 -8.28
CA GLY A 14 -21.11 -5.29 -6.88
C GLY A 14 -21.00 -6.80 -6.67
N ARG A 15 -21.30 -7.62 -7.69
CA ARG A 15 -21.27 -9.10 -7.56
C ARG A 15 -19.93 -9.65 -7.09
N ALA A 16 -18.81 -9.00 -7.43
CA ALA A 16 -17.50 -9.39 -6.93
C ALA A 16 -17.38 -9.24 -5.40
N LEU A 17 -17.94 -8.16 -4.84
CA LEU A 17 -17.95 -7.90 -3.39
C LEU A 17 -18.86 -8.90 -2.67
N ASP A 18 -20.04 -9.19 -3.22
CA ASP A 18 -20.97 -10.19 -2.65
C ASP A 18 -20.32 -11.58 -2.54
N VAL A 19 -19.61 -11.99 -3.60
CA VAL A 19 -18.89 -13.28 -3.60
C VAL A 19 -17.75 -13.26 -2.59
N PHE A 20 -17.04 -12.14 -2.44
CA PHE A 20 -15.98 -11.99 -1.45
C PHE A 20 -16.51 -12.07 -0.01
N ALA A 21 -17.63 -11.42 0.30
CA ALA A 21 -18.29 -11.51 1.60
C ALA A 21 -18.69 -12.96 1.94
N ARG A 22 -19.32 -13.67 0.99
CA ARG A 22 -19.64 -15.10 1.15
C ARG A 22 -18.40 -15.98 1.33
N MET A 23 -17.28 -15.61 0.71
CA MET A 23 -16.01 -16.32 0.86
C MET A 23 -15.45 -16.15 2.28
N ILE A 24 -15.51 -14.93 2.83
CA ILE A 24 -15.10 -14.61 4.20
C ILE A 24 -15.91 -15.43 5.21
N GLU A 25 -17.24 -15.40 5.09
CA GLU A 25 -18.16 -16.15 5.96
C GLU A 25 -17.88 -17.66 5.93
N ARG A 26 -17.67 -18.23 4.74
CA ARG A 26 -17.39 -19.66 4.56
C ARG A 26 -16.06 -20.12 5.18
N GLN A 27 -15.14 -19.20 5.42
CA GLN A 27 -13.86 -19.47 6.08
C GLN A 27 -13.87 -19.06 7.56
N GLY A 28 -15.04 -18.70 8.11
CA GLY A 28 -15.22 -18.36 9.53
C GLY A 28 -14.89 -16.90 9.89
N GLY A 29 -14.70 -16.04 8.90
CA GLY A 29 -14.54 -14.60 9.12
C GLY A 29 -15.88 -13.86 9.22
N ASP A 30 -15.84 -12.59 9.64
CA ASP A 30 -17.01 -11.71 9.69
C ASP A 30 -17.23 -11.04 8.33
N PRO A 31 -18.30 -11.37 7.57
CA PRO A 31 -18.53 -10.81 6.25
C PRO A 31 -18.84 -9.31 6.28
N ARG A 32 -19.24 -8.75 7.43
CA ARG A 32 -19.55 -7.31 7.56
C ARG A 32 -18.34 -6.42 7.30
N VAL A 33 -17.12 -6.98 7.36
CA VAL A 33 -15.86 -6.26 7.09
C VAL A 33 -15.81 -5.64 5.68
N VAL A 34 -16.66 -6.07 4.75
CA VAL A 34 -16.72 -5.47 3.41
C VAL A 34 -17.40 -4.08 3.40
N ASP A 35 -18.24 -3.81 4.40
CA ASP A 35 -19.00 -2.56 4.57
C ASP A 35 -18.55 -1.75 5.80
N ASP A 36 -18.12 -2.44 6.87
CA ASP A 36 -17.64 -1.86 8.12
C ASP A 36 -16.14 -2.16 8.32
N TYR A 37 -15.32 -1.20 7.92
CA TYR A 37 -13.86 -1.33 8.00
C TYR A 37 -13.30 -1.18 9.42
N ASP A 38 -14.09 -0.71 10.39
CA ASP A 38 -13.66 -0.60 11.79
C ASP A 38 -13.54 -1.98 12.47
N LEU A 39 -14.09 -3.02 11.84
CA LEU A 39 -13.90 -4.42 12.25
C LEU A 39 -12.49 -4.93 11.98
N MET A 40 -11.70 -4.26 11.12
CA MET A 40 -10.31 -4.64 10.86
C MET A 40 -9.39 -4.13 11.98
N PRO A 41 -8.28 -4.82 12.28
CA PRO A 41 -7.25 -4.29 13.15
C PRO A 41 -6.71 -2.95 12.62
N VAL A 42 -6.78 -1.89 13.43
CA VAL A 42 -6.26 -0.56 13.11
C VAL A 42 -5.10 -0.20 14.03
N ALA A 43 -4.01 0.30 13.46
CA ALA A 43 -2.92 0.85 14.23
C ALA A 43 -3.37 2.14 14.95
N PRO A 44 -2.98 2.34 16.22
CA PRO A 44 -3.38 3.50 17.02
C PRO A 44 -2.77 4.79 16.50
N ASP A 45 -1.60 4.74 15.86
CA ASP A 45 -0.89 5.91 15.38
C ASP A 45 -0.72 5.90 13.86
N ARG A 46 -0.79 7.10 13.28
CA ARG A 46 -0.55 7.36 11.87
C ARG A 46 0.39 8.55 11.72
N GLU A 47 1.45 8.36 10.95
CA GLU A 47 2.46 9.39 10.73
C GLU A 47 2.71 9.60 9.23
N PRO A 48 2.52 10.81 8.69
CA PRO A 48 2.83 11.08 7.30
C PRO A 48 4.34 11.26 7.08
N LEU A 49 4.88 10.64 6.02
CA LEU A 49 6.18 11.02 5.46
C LEU A 49 5.98 12.18 4.49
N MET A 50 6.44 13.36 4.88
CA MET A 50 6.32 14.56 4.06
C MET A 50 7.41 14.64 2.99
N ALA A 51 7.05 15.20 1.83
CA ALA A 51 7.99 15.55 0.78
C ALA A 51 9.01 16.57 1.28
N TRP A 52 10.29 16.27 1.09
CA TRP A 52 11.40 17.13 1.52
C TRP A 52 11.78 18.21 0.49
N ALA A 53 11.22 18.15 -0.71
CA ALA A 53 11.45 19.11 -1.79
C ALA A 53 10.26 19.12 -2.76
N ASP A 54 10.16 20.19 -3.53
CA ASP A 54 9.34 20.23 -4.74
C ASP A 54 9.96 19.33 -5.82
N GLY A 55 9.12 18.71 -6.66
CA GLY A 55 9.61 17.97 -7.82
C GLY A 55 8.65 16.89 -8.31
N VAL A 56 9.21 15.89 -8.97
CA VAL A 56 8.49 14.70 -9.45
C VAL A 56 9.05 13.44 -8.80
N VAL A 57 8.17 12.55 -8.36
CA VAL A 57 8.54 11.24 -7.82
C VAL A 57 9.01 10.36 -8.97
N THR A 58 10.32 10.24 -9.16
CA THR A 58 10.91 9.46 -10.26
C THR A 58 11.19 8.01 -9.88
N ARG A 59 11.18 7.70 -8.57
CA ARG A 59 11.39 6.33 -8.08
C ARG A 59 10.61 6.07 -6.80
N VAL A 60 10.07 4.85 -6.72
CA VAL A 60 9.54 4.24 -5.50
C VAL A 60 10.08 2.80 -5.45
N LEU A 61 11.01 2.52 -4.54
CA LEU A 61 11.64 1.20 -4.41
C LEU A 61 10.76 0.26 -3.58
N ALA A 62 9.98 -0.59 -4.25
CA ALA A 62 9.07 -1.54 -3.60
C ALA A 62 9.77 -2.44 -2.57
N GLY A 63 11.02 -2.85 -2.81
CA GLY A 63 11.80 -3.63 -1.85
C GLY A 63 12.08 -2.88 -0.54
N SER A 64 12.40 -1.58 -0.61
CA SER A 64 12.61 -0.75 0.58
C SER A 64 11.29 -0.48 1.31
N ILE A 65 10.18 -0.28 0.59
CA ILE A 65 8.82 -0.20 1.17
C ILE A 65 8.45 -1.50 1.91
N GLY A 66 8.71 -2.66 1.31
CA GLY A 66 8.43 -3.96 1.96
C GLY A 66 9.30 -4.20 3.22
N ARG A 67 10.57 -3.78 3.21
CA ARG A 67 11.40 -3.81 4.42
C ARG A 67 10.90 -2.85 5.49
N ALA A 68 10.36 -1.70 5.09
CA ALA A 68 9.79 -0.74 6.04
C ALA A 68 8.53 -1.29 6.71
N THR A 69 7.60 -1.90 5.97
CA THR A 69 6.44 -2.57 6.56
C THR A 69 6.86 -3.74 7.46
N HIS A 70 7.88 -4.50 7.07
CA HIS A 70 8.46 -5.56 7.90
C HIS A 70 9.00 -5.03 9.22
N ALA A 71 9.76 -3.93 9.18
CA ALA A 71 10.30 -3.29 10.39
C ALA A 71 9.21 -2.86 11.38
N LEU A 72 8.04 -2.45 10.88
CA LEU A 72 6.88 -2.11 11.71
C LEU A 72 6.18 -3.32 12.34
N GLY A 73 6.46 -4.55 11.88
CA GLY A 73 5.83 -5.78 12.37
C GLY A 73 4.80 -6.41 11.41
N ALA A 74 4.65 -5.87 10.19
CA ALA A 74 3.74 -6.44 9.18
C ALA A 74 4.33 -7.67 8.45
N GLY A 75 5.45 -8.22 8.94
CA GLY A 75 6.17 -9.34 8.35
C GLY A 75 6.78 -10.23 9.42
N ARG A 76 7.31 -11.38 9.00
CA ARG A 76 7.90 -12.39 9.88
C ARG A 76 9.33 -12.67 9.44
N THR A 77 10.27 -12.63 10.36
CA THR A 77 11.68 -12.99 10.14
C THR A 77 11.86 -14.50 10.26
N THR A 78 11.11 -15.13 11.17
CA THR A 78 11.04 -16.58 11.35
C THR A 78 9.61 -17.08 11.20
N VAL A 79 9.41 -18.38 11.00
CA VAL A 79 8.08 -18.98 10.76
C VAL A 79 7.13 -18.74 11.94
N ASP A 80 7.65 -18.72 13.16
CA ASP A 80 6.85 -18.68 14.39
C ASP A 80 6.56 -17.24 14.88
N GLU A 81 7.27 -16.23 14.39
CA GLU A 81 7.12 -14.83 14.83
C GLU A 81 5.72 -14.30 14.48
N PRO A 82 4.92 -13.72 15.38
CA PRO A 82 3.59 -13.19 15.04
C PRO A 82 3.64 -12.01 14.06
N VAL A 83 2.60 -11.84 13.23
CA VAL A 83 2.42 -10.64 12.37
C VAL A 83 1.45 -9.69 13.07
N ASP A 84 1.81 -8.40 13.14
CA ASP A 84 0.84 -7.36 13.46
C ASP A 84 0.09 -6.97 12.18
N HIS A 85 -1.20 -7.31 12.13
CA HIS A 85 -2.08 -7.04 10.99
C HIS A 85 -2.58 -5.59 10.92
N ALA A 86 -2.33 -4.79 11.96
CA ALA A 86 -2.82 -3.42 12.07
C ALA A 86 -1.83 -2.38 11.51
N VAL A 87 -0.54 -2.73 11.47
CA VAL A 87 0.56 -1.85 11.04
C VAL A 87 0.86 -1.99 9.55
N GLY A 88 1.46 -0.97 8.96
CA GLY A 88 1.78 -0.98 7.53
C GLY A 88 2.03 0.41 6.97
N LEU A 89 1.98 0.51 5.64
CA LEU A 89 2.18 1.76 4.90
C LEU A 89 1.04 1.98 3.91
N ARG A 90 0.54 3.21 3.82
CA ARG A 90 -0.37 3.65 2.77
C ARG A 90 0.33 4.63 1.84
N MET A 91 0.56 4.23 0.60
CA MET A 91 1.11 5.12 -0.43
C MET A 91 0.08 6.16 -0.84
N LEU A 92 0.47 7.45 -0.88
CA LEU A 92 -0.38 8.56 -1.31
C LEU A 92 0.05 9.14 -2.66
N VAL A 93 1.26 8.79 -3.10
CA VAL A 93 1.82 9.17 -4.41
C VAL A 93 2.31 7.94 -5.15
N ALA A 94 2.33 8.03 -6.47
CA ALA A 94 2.89 7.07 -7.40
C ALA A 94 4.11 7.64 -8.12
N ARG A 95 4.91 6.77 -8.74
CA ARG A 95 5.97 7.18 -9.66
C ARG A 95 5.35 7.97 -10.82
N GLY A 96 5.88 9.16 -11.07
CA GLY A 96 5.42 10.10 -12.08
C GLY A 96 4.65 11.29 -11.51
N ASP A 97 4.22 11.22 -10.23
CA ASP A 97 3.45 12.28 -9.60
C ASP A 97 4.33 13.50 -9.30
N ARG A 98 3.75 14.70 -9.49
CA ARG A 98 4.34 15.96 -9.03
C ARG A 98 3.97 16.18 -7.57
N VAL A 99 4.96 16.58 -6.78
CA VAL A 99 4.82 16.84 -5.34
C VAL A 99 5.38 18.21 -4.98
N ARG A 100 4.84 18.80 -3.92
CA ARG A 100 5.37 20.01 -3.28
C ARG A 100 6.02 19.66 -1.94
N GLN A 101 7.04 20.40 -1.54
CA GLN A 101 7.62 20.31 -0.21
C GLN A 101 6.51 20.42 0.84
N GLY A 102 6.51 19.51 1.82
CA GLY A 102 5.48 19.42 2.86
C GLY A 102 4.23 18.63 2.46
N GLN A 103 4.08 18.19 1.20
CA GLN A 103 2.99 17.30 0.78
C GLN A 103 3.23 15.89 1.33
N PRO A 104 2.19 15.20 1.85
CA PRO A 104 2.33 13.82 2.30
C PRO A 104 2.57 12.87 1.12
N LEU A 105 3.60 12.04 1.21
CA LEU A 105 3.98 11.04 0.21
C LEU A 105 3.38 9.66 0.52
N LEU A 106 3.42 9.30 1.80
CA LEU A 106 2.85 8.07 2.34
C LEU A 106 2.48 8.29 3.82
N GLU A 107 1.67 7.39 4.35
CA GLU A 107 1.30 7.34 5.77
C GLU A 107 1.84 6.04 6.38
N LEU A 108 2.56 6.15 7.49
CA LEU A 108 3.00 5.03 8.31
C LEU A 108 1.91 4.74 9.34
N HIS A 109 1.44 3.49 9.41
CA HIS A 109 0.50 3.01 10.42
C HIS A 109 1.29 2.17 11.42
N HIS A 110 1.39 2.61 12.68
CA HIS A 110 2.28 2.01 13.68
C HIS A 110 1.70 2.07 15.11
N ARG A 111 2.32 1.36 16.07
CA ARG A 111 1.93 1.33 17.50
C ARG A 111 2.91 2.07 18.42
N GLY A 112 3.72 2.96 17.86
CA GLY A 112 4.95 3.48 18.48
C GLY A 112 6.00 2.38 18.76
N GLY A 113 7.23 2.78 19.08
CA GLY A 113 8.28 1.83 19.47
C GLY A 113 8.94 1.07 18.31
N HIS A 114 8.75 -0.26 18.28
CA HIS A 114 9.59 -1.19 17.50
C HIS A 114 9.70 -0.82 16.02
N GLY A 115 10.94 -0.61 15.57
CA GLY A 115 11.27 -0.46 14.15
C GLY A 115 10.77 0.81 13.47
N LEU A 116 10.13 1.76 14.17
CA LEU A 116 9.59 2.98 13.55
C LEU A 116 10.69 3.84 12.90
N ASP A 117 11.82 4.03 13.58
CA ASP A 117 12.93 4.80 13.01
C ASP A 117 13.55 4.13 11.79
N ALA A 118 13.69 2.80 11.83
CA ALA A 118 14.13 2.01 10.69
C ALA A 118 13.14 2.11 9.52
N ALA A 119 11.84 2.02 9.79
CA ALA A 119 10.79 2.17 8.79
C ALA A 119 10.80 3.56 8.15
N ARG A 120 10.94 4.63 8.95
CA ARG A 120 11.09 6.01 8.45
C ARG A 120 12.30 6.15 7.52
N ALA A 121 13.45 5.65 7.93
CA ALA A 121 14.68 5.70 7.13
C ALA A 121 14.52 4.95 5.80
N LEU A 122 13.96 3.74 5.84
CA LEU A 122 13.69 2.92 4.66
C LEU A 122 12.66 3.56 3.73
N CYS A 123 11.61 4.18 4.25
CA CYS A 123 10.63 4.91 3.46
C CYS A 123 11.26 6.12 2.75
N ARG A 124 12.14 6.85 3.44
CA ARG A 124 12.85 7.99 2.87
C ARG A 124 13.83 7.56 1.77
N GLU A 125 14.55 6.46 1.99
CA GLU A 125 15.42 5.86 0.97
C GLU A 125 14.62 5.35 -0.24
N ALA A 126 13.40 4.86 -0.02
CA ALA A 126 12.58 4.27 -1.07
C ALA A 126 12.12 5.28 -2.12
N ILE A 127 11.97 6.56 -1.76
CA ILE A 127 11.39 7.58 -2.62
C ILE A 127 12.47 8.53 -3.14
N HIS A 128 12.50 8.73 -4.46
CA HIS A 128 13.34 9.74 -5.08
C HIS A 128 12.49 10.85 -5.69
N ILE A 129 12.72 12.09 -5.24
CA ILE A 129 12.10 13.30 -5.78
C ILE A 129 13.16 14.01 -6.62
N ASP A 130 12.86 14.20 -7.91
CA ASP A 130 13.70 14.97 -8.82
C ASP A 130 13.09 16.37 -9.02
N PRO A 131 13.75 17.45 -8.57
CA PRO A 131 13.27 18.82 -8.75
C PRO A 131 13.13 19.25 -10.21
N ALA A 132 13.95 18.70 -11.10
CA ALA A 132 13.90 18.97 -12.54
C ALA A 132 13.10 17.89 -13.31
N GLY A 133 12.53 16.94 -12.58
CA GLY A 133 11.79 15.82 -13.16
C GLY A 133 10.53 16.27 -13.89
N GLN A 134 10.21 15.56 -14.96
CA GLN A 134 8.96 15.74 -15.70
C GLN A 134 7.96 14.65 -15.28
N PRO A 135 6.66 14.98 -15.10
CA PRO A 135 5.65 13.98 -14.81
C PRO A 135 5.68 12.86 -15.85
N MET A 136 5.67 11.62 -15.38
CA MET A 136 5.69 10.45 -16.26
C MET A 136 4.31 9.79 -16.23
N PRO A 137 3.71 9.46 -17.38
CA PRO A 137 2.53 8.62 -17.39
C PRO A 137 2.84 7.26 -16.77
N ALA A 138 1.82 6.61 -16.20
CA ALA A 138 1.95 5.24 -15.73
C ALA A 138 2.37 4.35 -16.91
N GLY A 139 3.54 3.72 -16.80
CA GLY A 139 4.01 2.76 -17.79
C GLY A 139 3.18 1.48 -17.77
N ASP A 140 3.30 0.67 -18.83
CA ASP A 140 2.64 -0.62 -18.91
C ASP A 140 3.06 -1.53 -17.75
N ARG A 141 2.07 -2.09 -17.06
CA ARG A 141 2.28 -3.04 -15.96
C ARG A 141 2.38 -4.49 -16.44
N ILE A 142 2.00 -4.75 -17.69
CA ILE A 142 2.08 -6.05 -18.35
C ILE A 142 3.15 -5.92 -19.43
N LEU A 143 4.29 -6.59 -19.24
CA LEU A 143 5.44 -6.50 -20.16
C LEU A 143 5.31 -7.41 -21.38
N GLY A 144 4.44 -8.42 -21.30
CA GLY A 144 4.18 -9.38 -22.36
C GLY A 144 3.33 -10.56 -21.89
N GLU A 145 2.83 -11.34 -22.83
CA GLU A 145 2.13 -12.60 -22.58
C GLU A 145 3.00 -13.76 -23.09
N VAL A 146 3.30 -14.72 -22.22
CA VAL A 146 3.90 -15.99 -22.62
C VAL A 146 2.75 -17.00 -22.73
N ARG A 147 2.55 -17.57 -23.92
CA ARG A 147 1.48 -18.52 -24.22
C ARG A 147 2.05 -19.90 -24.49
#